data_AF-A0A822DHN5-F1
#
_entry.id   AF-A0A822DHN5-F1
#
_cell.length_a   1.000
_cell.length_b   1.000
_cell.length_c   1.000
_cell.angle_alpha   90.00
_cell.angle_beta   90.00
_cell.angle_gamma   90.00
#
_symmetry.space_group_name_H-M   'P 1'
#
loop_
_entity.id
_entity.type
_entity.pdbx_description
1 polymer ?
#
loop_
_entity_poly.entity_id
_entity_poly.type
_entity_poly.pdbx_seq_one_letter_code
_entity_poly.pdbx_strand_id
1 'polypeptide(L)' 'KFVESAGVKYIETSAKNSINVEQVFQAIATEIMSTLQQAEPPPESKPVETPTPVKQN' A
#
# COMPACT_ATOMS: atom_id res chain seq x y z
N LYS A 1 -11.89 24.92 -6.00
CA LYS A 1 -11.31 24.11 -4.91
C LYS A 1 -10.74 22.83 -5.52
N PHE A 2 -9.41 22.71 -5.63
CA PHE A 2 -8.72 21.67 -6.43
C PHE A 2 -8.91 20.24 -5.89
N VAL A 3 -8.97 20.10 -4.57
CA VAL A 3 -9.05 18.81 -3.88
C VAL A 3 -10.44 18.18 -4.01
N GLU A 4 -11.49 18.98 -3.88
CA GLU A 4 -12.89 18.51 -3.96
C GLU A 4 -13.24 17.95 -5.34
N SER A 5 -12.61 18.46 -6.41
CA SER A 5 -12.78 17.94 -7.76
C SER A 5 -11.98 16.67 -8.06
N ALA A 6 -10.95 16.36 -7.27
CA ALA A 6 -10.05 15.24 -7.52
C ALA A 6 -10.39 13.99 -6.70
N GLY A 7 -11.32 14.08 -5.73
CA GLY A 7 -11.64 12.98 -4.81
C GLY A 7 -10.47 12.59 -3.90
N VAL A 8 -9.46 13.44 -3.77
CA VAL A 8 -8.26 13.18 -2.96
C VAL A 8 -8.45 13.76 -1.57
N LYS A 9 -7.93 13.09 -0.54
CA LYS A 9 -7.92 13.61 0.82
C LYS A 9 -6.85 14.71 0.97
N TYR A 10 -7.18 15.81 1.63
CA TYR A 10 -6.24 16.89 1.94
C TYR A 10 -6.14 17.10 3.45
N ILE A 11 -4.91 17.26 3.92
CA ILE A 11 -4.60 17.53 5.32
C ILE A 11 -3.52 18.61 5.35
N GLU A 12 -3.79 19.71 6.04
CA GLU A 12 -2.81 20.78 6.26
C GLU A 12 -1.82 20.36 7.33
N THR A 13 -0.53 20.61 7.10
CA THR A 13 0.54 20.26 8.05
C THR A 13 1.49 21.42 8.28
N SER A 14 2.12 21.46 9.45
CA SER A 14 3.32 22.27 9.69
C SER A 14 4.42 21.37 10.23
N ALA A 15 5.41 21.08 9.38
CA ALA A 15 6.58 20.29 9.80
C ALA A 15 7.39 21.00 10.88
N LYS A 16 7.49 22.34 10.83
CA LYS A 16 8.20 23.14 11.82
C LYS A 16 7.56 23.07 13.20
N ASN A 17 6.23 23.03 13.25
CA ASN A 17 5.46 23.05 14.49
C ASN A 17 4.90 21.68 14.88
N SER A 18 5.29 20.62 14.18
CA SER A 18 4.77 19.26 14.37
C SER A 18 3.24 19.16 14.30
N ILE A 19 2.60 19.99 13.45
CA ILE A 19 1.15 20.00 13.29
C ILE A 19 0.76 18.99 12.22
N ASN A 20 -0.11 18.03 12.58
CA ASN A 20 -0.72 17.02 11.72
C ASN A 20 0.25 16.10 10.95
N VAL A 21 1.55 16.15 11.24
CA VAL A 21 2.56 15.32 10.55
C VAL A 21 2.30 13.85 10.81
N GLU A 22 2.18 13.44 12.07
CA GLU A 22 1.91 12.05 12.45
C GLU A 22 0.56 11.56 11.90
N GLN A 23 -0.46 12.40 12.00
CA GLN A 23 -1.81 12.09 11.50
C GLN A 23 -1.83 11.85 9.99
N VAL A 24 -1.03 12.59 9.22
CA VAL A 24 -0.88 12.34 7.77
C VAL A 24 -0.26 10.98 7.51
N PHE A 25 0.82 10.62 8.21
CA PHE A 25 1.44 9.30 8.03
C PHE A 25 0.52 8.16 8.43
N GLN A 26 -0.21 8.32 9.54
CA GLN A 26 -1.18 7.32 9.98
C GLN A 26 -2.34 7.17 9.00
N ALA A 27 -2.84 8.28 8.44
CA ALA A 27 -3.90 8.25 7.43
C ALA A 27 -3.47 7.49 6.18
N ILE A 28 -2.25 7.75 5.68
CA ILE A 28 -1.68 7.06 4.52
C ILE A 28 -1.53 5.56 4.79
N ALA A 29 -0.94 5.20 5.94
CA ALA A 29 -0.73 3.79 6.30
C ALA A 29 -2.07 3.03 6.40
N THR A 30 -3.09 3.66 6.99
CA THR A 30 -4.43 3.09 7.12
C THR A 30 -5.09 2.88 5.76
N GLU A 31 -4.95 3.85 4.85
CA GLU A 31 -5.49 3.75 3.49
C GLU A 31 -4.84 2.61 2.71
N ILE A 32 -3.51 2.50 2.74
CA ILE A 32 -2.79 1.38 2.12
C ILE A 32 -3.28 0.05 2.69
N MET A 33 -3.37 -0.08 4.01
CA MET A 33 -3.84 -1.32 4.65
C MET A 33 -5.27 -1.68 4.20
N SER A 34 -6.18 -0.70 4.16
CA SER A 34 -7.54 -0.89 3.67
C SER A 34 -7.56 -1.38 2.21
N THR A 35 -6.73 -0.82 1.34
CA THR A 35 -6.66 -1.28 -0.07
C THR A 35 -6.12 -2.70 -0.18
N LEU A 36 -5.14 -3.08 0.63
CA LEU A 36 -4.57 -4.43 0.63
C LEU A 36 -5.56 -5.48 1.17
N GLN A 37 -6.42 -5.11 2.13
CA GLN A 37 -7.47 -6.00 2.64
C GLN A 37 -8.63 -6.19 1.65
N GLN A 38 -8.88 -5.19 0.80
CA GLN A 38 -9.91 -5.23 -0.23
C GLN A 38 -9.42 -5.81 -1.56
N ALA A 39 -8.10 -5.85 -1.77
CA ALA A 39 -7.52 -6.56 -2.89
C ALA A 39 -7.78 -8.06 -2.73
N GLU A 40 -8.49 -8.63 -3.70
CA GLU A 40 -8.56 -10.09 -3.86
C GLU A 40 -7.11 -10.62 -3.91
N PRO A 41 -6.79 -11.71 -3.18
CA PRO A 41 -5.44 -12.26 -3.21
C PRO A 41 -5.02 -12.44 -4.69
N PRO A 42 -3.77 -12.08 -5.06
CA PRO A 42 -3.29 -12.32 -6.41
C PRO A 42 -3.61 -13.77 -6.78
N PRO A 43 -4.20 -14.04 -7.97
CA PRO A 43 -4.51 -15.40 -8.38
C PRO A 43 -3.25 -16.22 -8.17
N GLU A 44 -3.39 -17.25 -7.35
CA GLU A 44 -2.34 -18.05 -6.72
C GLU A 44 -1.03 -18.00 -7.49
N SER A 45 0.05 -17.62 -6.79
CA SER A 45 1.38 -18.03 -7.18
C SER A 45 1.35 -19.54 -7.31
N LYS A 46 1.16 -20.04 -8.55
CA LYS A 46 1.40 -21.44 -8.88
C LYS A 46 2.72 -21.79 -8.21
N PRO A 47 2.81 -22.91 -7.46
CA PRO A 47 4.06 -23.34 -6.89
C PRO A 47 5.09 -23.29 -8.03
N VAL A 48 6.13 -22.48 -7.85
CA VAL A 48 7.29 -22.56 -8.73
C VAL A 48 7.74 -24.00 -8.59
N GLU A 49 7.43 -24.84 -9.59
CA GLU A 49 8.07 -26.14 -9.73
C GLU A 49 9.56 -25.82 -9.81
N THR A 50 10.26 -26.06 -8.70
CA THR A 50 11.70 -26.16 -8.70
C THR A 50 12.03 -27.23 -9.73
N PRO A 51 12.79 -26.91 -10.81
CA PRO A 51 13.23 -27.95 -11.72
C PRO A 51 14.06 -28.92 -10.88
N THR A 52 13.58 -30.16 -10.77
CA THR A 52 14.29 -31.23 -10.08
C THR A 52 15.66 -31.37 -10.74
N PRO A 53 16.78 -31.36 -10.00
CA PRO A 53 18.07 -31.60 -10.63
C PRO A 53 18.06 -32.99 -11.22
N VAL A 54 18.19 -33.06 -12.55
CA VAL A 54 18.38 -34.31 -13.30
C VAL A 54 19.59 -35.01 -12.69
N LYS A 55 19.39 -36.19 -12.11
CA LYS A 55 20.51 -37.06 -11.77
C LYS A 55 21.23 -37.41 -13.08
N GLN A 56 22.45 -36.91 -13.24
CA GLN A 56 23.36 -37.46 -14.23
C GLN A 56 23.72 -38.88 -13.80
N ASN A 57 23.39 -39.84 -14.66
CA ASN A 57 23.85 -41.22 -14.58
C ASN A 57 25.33 -41.33 -14.93
#